data_AF-A0A2S6GNN1-F1
#
_entry.id   AF-A0A2S6GNN1-F1
#
_cell.length_a   1.000
_cell.length_b   1.000
_cell.length_c   1.000
_cell.angle_alpha   90.00
_cell.angle_beta   90.00
_cell.angle_gamma   90.00
#
_symmetry.space_group_name_H-M   'P 1'
#
loop_
_entity.id
_entity.type
_entity.pdbx_description
1 polymer ?
#
loop_
_entity_poly.entity_id
_entity_poly.type
_entity_poly.pdbx_seq_one_letter_code
_entity_poly.pdbx_strand_id
1 'polypeptide(L)' 'MGGVAEADPVAALRAEFRSELPSAVEDMAERDVRDLAAALRAARKRQGRHLTEATDASVAQIPALLRPLVRRAIGR' A
#
# COMPACT_ATOMS: atom_id res chain seq x y z
N MET A 1 -17.57 26.65 10.38
CA MET A 1 -17.37 25.20 10.22
C MET A 1 -18.10 24.77 8.96
N GLY A 2 -17.38 24.41 7.89
CA GLY A 2 -17.98 24.04 6.61
C GLY A 2 -17.01 23.18 5.81
N GLY A 3 -17.41 21.92 5.62
CA GLY A 3 -16.91 20.91 4.68
C GLY A 3 -15.48 21.07 4.15
N VAL A 4 -14.52 20.39 4.78
CA VAL A 4 -13.34 19.94 4.05
C VAL A 4 -13.86 18.94 3.02
N ALA A 5 -13.69 19.26 1.75
CA ALA A 5 -14.03 18.45 0.59
C ALA A 5 -14.05 16.94 0.91
N GLU A 6 -15.24 16.34 0.84
CA GLU A 6 -15.42 14.89 0.76
C GLU A 6 -14.69 14.46 -0.51
N ALA A 7 -13.44 14.04 -0.36
CA ALA A 7 -12.53 13.82 -1.47
C ALA A 7 -13.10 12.71 -2.35
N ASP A 8 -13.31 13.01 -3.64
CA ASP A 8 -13.75 12.05 -4.65
C ASP A 8 -12.93 10.74 -4.50
N PRO A 9 -13.59 9.62 -4.11
CA PRO A 9 -12.88 8.38 -3.83
C PRO A 9 -12.21 7.80 -5.08
N VAL A 10 -12.71 8.12 -6.28
CA VAL A 10 -12.10 7.74 -7.55
C VAL A 10 -10.82 8.54 -7.78
N ALA A 11 -10.83 9.86 -7.53
CA ALA A 11 -9.63 10.68 -7.60
C ALA A 11 -8.55 10.21 -6.60
N ALA A 12 -8.94 9.83 -5.38
CA ALA A 12 -8.03 9.28 -4.39
C ALA A 12 -7.38 7.97 -4.85
N LEU A 13 -8.15 7.07 -5.48
CA LEU A 13 -7.62 5.83 -6.07
C LEU A 13 -6.68 6.11 -7.26
N ARG A 14 -7.03 7.04 -8.17
CA ARG A 14 -6.14 7.43 -9.28
C ARG A 14 -4.79 7.94 -8.78
N ALA A 15 -4.80 8.75 -7.73
CA ALA A 15 -3.57 9.26 -7.11
C ALA A 15 -2.71 8.13 -6.50
N GLU A 16 -3.33 7.11 -5.92
CA GLU A 16 -2.65 5.97 -5.31
C GLU A 16 -2.02 5.03 -6.35
N PHE A 17 -2.72 4.74 -7.45
CA PHE A 17 -2.25 3.84 -8.51
C PHE A 17 -1.40 4.53 -9.59
N ARG A 18 -1.36 5.87 -9.60
CA ARG A 18 -0.59 6.70 -10.56
C ARG A 18 -0.86 6.32 -12.02
N SER A 19 -2.07 5.85 -12.30
CA SER A 19 -2.53 5.43 -13.62
C SER A 19 -4.01 5.76 -13.78
N GLU A 20 -4.49 5.67 -15.02
CA GLU A 20 -5.93 5.57 -15.27
C GLU A 20 -6.49 4.33 -14.57
N LEU A 21 -7.69 4.47 -14.01
CA LEU A 21 -8.38 3.34 -13.40
C LEU A 21 -9.11 2.56 -14.48
N PRO A 22 -9.29 1.24 -14.33
CA PRO A 22 -10.15 0.48 -15.23
C PRO A 22 -11.56 1.09 -15.24
N SER A 23 -12.21 1.13 -16.41
CA SER A 23 -13.58 1.67 -16.55
C SER A 23 -14.56 1.03 -15.55
N ALA A 24 -14.40 -0.26 -15.28
CA ALA A 24 -15.18 -0.99 -14.30
C ALA A 24 -15.12 -0.40 -12.87
N VAL A 25 -14.09 0.36 -12.51
CA VAL A 25 -13.97 1.08 -11.22
C VAL A 25 -14.57 2.48 -11.32
N GLU A 26 -14.48 3.12 -12.49
CA GLU A 26 -15.06 4.45 -12.72
C GLU A 26 -16.59 4.40 -12.76
N ASP A 27 -17.16 3.29 -13.21
CA ASP A 27 -18.61 3.05 -13.29
C ASP A 27 -19.23 2.58 -11.95
N MET A 28 -18.41 2.36 -10.91
CA MET A 28 -18.90 1.89 -9.61
C MET A 28 -19.65 2.99 -8.85
N ALA A 29 -20.64 2.58 -8.05
CA ALA A 29 -21.25 3.49 -7.10
C ALA A 29 -20.20 3.99 -6.09
N GLU A 30 -20.29 5.25 -5.70
CA GLU A 30 -19.32 5.90 -4.80
C GLU A 30 -19.07 5.12 -3.48
N ARG A 31 -20.13 4.49 -2.95
CA ARG A 31 -20.03 3.61 -1.78
C ARG A 31 -19.09 2.43 -2.02
N ASP A 32 -19.23 1.77 -3.16
CA ASP A 32 -18.43 0.59 -3.50
C ASP A 32 -16.98 0.99 -3.79
N VAL A 33 -16.75 2.16 -4.37
CA VAL A 33 -15.40 2.73 -4.57
C VAL A 33 -14.72 2.99 -3.22
N ARG A 34 -15.44 3.54 -2.24
CA ARG A 34 -14.91 3.77 -0.88
C ARG A 34 -14.53 2.45 -0.20
N ASP A 35 -15.40 1.45 -0.29
CA ASP A 35 -15.16 0.12 0.29
C ASP A 35 -13.96 -0.57 -0.39
N LEU A 36 -13.85 -0.46 -1.71
CA LEU A 36 -12.70 -0.95 -2.47
C LEU A 36 -11.40 -0.24 -2.04
N ALA A 37 -11.40 1.08 -1.92
CA ALA A 37 -10.24 1.84 -1.48
C ALA A 37 -9.80 1.42 -0.05
N ALA A 38 -10.75 1.22 0.86
CA ALA A 38 -10.46 0.72 2.20
C ALA A 38 -9.84 -0.69 2.17
N ALA A 39 -10.41 -1.60 1.37
CA ALA A 39 -9.91 -2.95 1.21
C ALA A 39 -8.49 -3.00 0.64
N LEU A 40 -8.19 -2.17 -0.37
CA LEU A 40 -6.88 -2.06 -1.00
C LEU A 40 -5.83 -1.53 -0.02
N ARG A 41 -6.13 -0.47 0.74
CA ARG A 41 -5.23 0.04 1.79
C ARG A 41 -4.94 -1.02 2.85
N ALA A 42 -5.97 -1.75 3.29
CA ALA A 42 -5.80 -2.84 4.24
C ALA A 42 -4.92 -3.96 3.66
N ALA A 43 -5.12 -4.33 2.39
CA ALA A 43 -4.31 -5.32 1.70
C ALA A 43 -2.84 -4.88 1.59
N ARG A 44 -2.58 -3.62 1.22
CA ARG A 44 -1.21 -3.07 1.13
C ARG A 44 -0.51 -3.06 2.48
N LYS A 45 -1.24 -2.74 3.56
CA LYS A 45 -0.73 -2.83 4.93
C LYS A 45 -0.34 -4.27 5.30
N ARG A 46 -1.15 -5.25 4.94
CA ARG A 46 -0.82 -6.69 5.16
C ARG A 46 0.38 -7.12 4.32
N GLN A 47 0.42 -6.76 3.04
CA GLN A 47 1.56 -7.07 2.16
C GLN A 47 2.86 -6.48 2.70
N GLY A 48 2.86 -5.22 3.13
CA GLY A 48 4.03 -4.59 3.72
C GLY A 48 4.53 -5.30 4.98
N ARG A 49 3.62 -5.78 5.83
CA ARG A 49 3.98 -6.60 7.00
C ARG A 49 4.61 -7.93 6.60
N HIS A 50 3.97 -8.68 5.71
CA HIS A 50 4.50 -9.98 5.26
C HIS A 50 5.85 -9.84 4.55
N LEU A 51 6.04 -8.80 3.74
CA LEU A 51 7.32 -8.51 3.10
C LEU A 51 8.40 -8.17 4.14
N THR A 52 8.06 -7.37 5.14
CA THR A 52 8.95 -7.02 6.26
C THR A 52 9.38 -8.26 7.03
N GLU A 53 8.42 -9.12 7.38
CA GLU A 53 8.65 -10.39 8.10
C GLU A 53 9.52 -11.35 7.27
N ALA A 54 9.22 -11.54 5.98
CA ALA A 54 10.01 -12.38 5.08
C ALA A 54 11.44 -11.85 4.91
N THR A 55 11.60 -10.52 4.82
CA THR A 55 12.91 -9.88 4.73
C THR A 55 13.72 -10.10 6.01
N ASP A 56 13.10 -9.96 7.18
CA ASP A 56 13.78 -10.22 8.46
C ASP A 56 14.17 -11.68 8.63
N ALA A 57 13.29 -12.61 8.26
CA ALA A 57 13.58 -14.04 8.26
C ALA A 57 14.75 -14.38 7.31
N SER A 58 14.87 -13.69 6.18
CA SER A 58 15.97 -13.87 5.23
C SER A 58 17.29 -13.31 5.78
N VAL A 59 17.28 -12.11 6.35
CA VAL A 59 18.48 -11.50 6.96
C VAL A 59 18.97 -12.30 8.17
N ALA A 60 18.06 -12.96 8.90
CA ALA A 60 18.43 -13.81 10.02
C ALA A 60 19.31 -15.01 9.60
N GLN A 61 19.17 -15.49 8.37
CA GLN A 61 20.00 -16.57 7.82
C GLN A 61 21.42 -16.12 7.43
N ILE A 62 21.65 -14.81 7.37
CA ILE A 62 22.95 -14.21 7.02
C ILE A 62 23.86 -14.18 8.26
N PRO A 63 25.18 -14.39 8.11
CA PRO A 63 26.15 -14.22 9.19
C PRO A 63 26.03 -12.87 9.90
N ALA A 64 26.10 -12.89 11.23
CA ALA A 64 25.79 -11.73 12.07
C ALA A 64 26.57 -10.45 11.71
N LEU A 65 27.84 -10.60 11.30
CA LEU A 65 28.72 -9.50 10.89
C LEU A 65 28.26 -8.78 9.61
N LEU A 66 27.54 -9.48 8.72
CA LEU A 66 27.07 -8.92 7.45
C LEU A 66 25.65 -8.36 7.51
N ARG A 67 24.87 -8.71 8.55
CA ARG A 67 23.48 -8.24 8.71
C ARG A 67 23.32 -6.71 8.65
N PRO A 68 24.19 -5.89 9.27
CA PRO A 68 24.05 -4.42 9.21
C PRO A 68 24.22 -3.88 7.79
N LEU A 69 25.17 -4.42 7.03
CA LEU A 69 25.43 -4.02 5.64
C LEU A 69 24.24 -4.38 4.74
N VAL A 70 23.69 -5.57 4.90
CA VAL A 70 22.52 -6.00 4.11
C VAL A 70 21.29 -5.18 4.46
N ARG A 71 21.06 -4.86 5.75
CA ARG A 71 19.97 -3.97 6.19
C ARG A 71 20.07 -2.57 5.57
N ARG A 72 21.28 -2.01 5.53
CA ARG A 72 21.56 -0.72 4.90
C ARG A 72 21.22 -0.72 3.40
N ALA A 73 21.56 -1.81 2.69
CA ALA A 73 21.35 -1.92 1.25
C ALA A 73 19.87 -2.01 0.85
N ILE A 74 19.02 -2.63 1.68
CA ILE A 74 17.57 -2.75 1.44
C ILE A 74 16.78 -1.51 1.92
N GLY A 75 17.45 -0.47 2.37
CA GLY A 75 16.82 0.77 2.81
C GLY A 75 16.13 0.68 4.18
N ARG A 76 16.58 -0.24 5.05
CA ARG A 76 16.26 -0.22 6.49
C ARG A 76 17.29 0.52 7.31
#